data_AF-A0A011RIA8-F1
#
_entry.id   AF-A0A011RIA8-F1
#
_cell.length_a   1.000
_cell.length_b   1.000
_cell.length_c   1.000
_cell.angle_alpha   90.00
_cell.angle_beta   90.00
_cell.angle_gamma   90.00
#
_symmetry.space_group_name_H-M   'P 1'
#
loop_
_entity.id
_entity.type
_entity.pdbx_description
1 polymer ?
#
loop_
_entity_poly.entity_id
_entity_poly.type
_entity_poly.pdbx_seq_one_letter_code
_entity_poly.pdbx_strand_id
1 'polypeptide(L)'
;MLVWLIILSGLLGVVAWFFWRARAQPAPMRDKPQADSQQPFHAVSIRRGKKACAAVRQIGGQRFLASDAPRLPLRGCDVDPCQCRYAHFDDRREDERRQIHALQRGFIDAVGNRERRVERERRRSVEFA
;
A
#
# COMPACT_ATOMS: atom_id res chain seq x y z
N MET A 1 -42.63 -30.40 32.36
CA MET A 1 -41.70 -30.91 31.33
C MET A 1 -41.76 -30.09 30.04
N LEU A 2 -42.94 -29.88 29.43
CA LEU A 2 -43.08 -29.10 28.19
C LEU A 2 -42.62 -27.63 28.31
N VAL A 3 -42.92 -26.96 29.43
CA VAL A 3 -42.55 -25.56 29.68
C VAL A 3 -41.03 -25.37 29.76
N TRP A 4 -40.33 -26.31 30.38
CA TRP A 4 -38.86 -26.30 30.47
C TRP A 4 -38.20 -26.53 29.11
N LEU A 5 -38.81 -27.33 28.23
CA LEU A 5 -38.33 -27.54 26.86
C LEU A 5 -38.45 -26.27 26.01
N ILE A 6 -39.54 -25.50 26.18
CA ILE A 6 -39.74 -24.22 25.49
C ILE A 6 -38.74 -23.17 25.98
N ILE A 7 -38.49 -23.11 27.28
CA ILE A 7 -37.52 -22.17 27.87
C ILE A 7 -36.10 -22.51 27.40
N LEU A 8 -35.71 -23.79 27.42
CA LEU A 8 -34.38 -24.22 26.99
C LEU A 8 -34.15 -24.01 25.48
N SER A 9 -35.14 -24.26 24.63
CA SER A 9 -35.02 -24.02 23.19
C SER A 9 -34.94 -22.53 22.86
N GLY A 10 -35.72 -21.69 23.55
CA GLY A 10 -35.64 -20.24 23.44
C GLY A 10 -34.27 -19.70 23.88
N LEU A 11 -33.74 -20.17 25.01
CA LEU A 11 -32.40 -19.80 25.49
C LEU A 11 -31.30 -20.23 24.51
N LEU A 12 -31.36 -21.46 24.00
CA LEU A 12 -30.43 -21.94 22.97
C LEU A 12 -30.50 -21.11 21.68
N GLY A 13 -31.70 -20.73 21.25
CA GLY A 13 -31.90 -19.86 20.08
C GLY A 13 -31.31 -18.46 20.27
N VAL A 14 -31.53 -17.83 21.43
CA VAL A 14 -30.98 -16.51 21.76
C VAL A 14 -29.45 -16.54 21.85
N VAL A 15 -28.89 -17.59 22.47
CA VAL A 15 -27.44 -17.79 22.57
C VAL A 15 -26.84 -18.00 21.17
N ALA A 16 -27.43 -18.88 20.35
CA ALA A 16 -27.00 -19.09 18.97
C ALA A 16 -27.08 -17.81 18.14
N TRP A 17 -28.16 -17.04 18.26
CA TRP A 17 -28.33 -15.74 17.59
C TRP A 17 -27.28 -14.73 18.04
N PHE A 18 -26.99 -14.64 19.34
CA PHE A 18 -25.95 -13.76 19.87
C PHE A 18 -24.56 -14.13 19.34
N PHE A 19 -24.22 -15.43 19.33
CA PHE A 19 -22.95 -15.91 18.78
C PHE A 19 -22.85 -15.72 17.26
N TRP A 20 -23.95 -15.86 16.51
CA TRP A 20 -23.98 -15.56 15.07
C TRP A 20 -23.80 -14.07 14.80
N ARG A 21 -24.46 -13.20 15.58
CA ARG A 21 -24.36 -11.75 15.43
C ARG A 21 -22.97 -11.23 15.81
N ALA A 22 -22.31 -11.84 16.78
CA ALA A 22 -20.94 -11.53 17.15
C ALA A 22 -19.92 -11.94 16.07
N ARG A 23 -20.15 -13.06 15.36
CA ARG A 23 -19.30 -13.50 14.24
C ARG A 23 -19.58 -12.76 12.94
N ALA A 24 -20.77 -12.20 12.77
CA ALA A 24 -21.16 -11.46 11.58
C ALA A 24 -20.71 -9.99 11.59
N GLN A 25 -19.91 -9.55 12.57
CA GLN A 25 -19.35 -8.20 12.52
C GLN A 25 -18.19 -8.20 11.52
N PRO A 26 -18.35 -7.60 10.32
CA PRO A 26 -17.24 -7.47 9.39
C PRO A 26 -16.14 -6.66 10.07
N ALA A 27 -14.90 -7.13 9.97
CA ALA A 27 -13.75 -6.44 10.54
C ALA A 27 -13.78 -4.94 10.17
N PRO A 28 -13.59 -4.02 11.13
CA PRO A 28 -13.66 -2.59 10.86
C PRO A 28 -12.64 -2.25 9.77
N MET A 29 -13.14 -1.61 8.72
CA MET A 29 -12.35 -1.18 7.57
C MET A 29 -11.37 -0.10 8.05
N ARG A 30 -10.09 -0.46 8.12
CA ARG A 30 -9.06 0.42 8.67
C ARG A 30 -8.92 1.66 7.76
N ASP A 31 -8.86 2.83 8.36
CA ASP A 31 -8.76 4.10 7.64
C ASP A 31 -7.54 4.18 6.73
N LYS A 32 -7.58 5.10 5.76
CA LYS A 32 -6.50 5.29 4.78
C LYS A 32 -5.20 5.55 5.55
N PRO A 33 -4.09 4.89 5.20
CA PRO A 33 -2.79 5.26 5.75
C PRO A 33 -2.54 6.73 5.45
N GLN A 34 -2.45 7.55 6.50
CA GLN A 34 -2.11 8.96 6.36
C GLN A 34 -0.60 9.00 6.05
N ALA A 35 -0.24 9.66 4.95
CA ALA A 35 1.17 9.83 4.62
C ALA A 35 1.83 10.66 5.72
N ASP A 36 2.88 10.11 6.34
CA ASP A 36 3.69 10.86 7.30
C ASP A 36 4.38 12.02 6.58
N SER A 37 4.17 13.23 7.10
CA SER A 37 4.77 14.47 6.60
C SER A 37 6.30 14.45 6.56
N GLN A 38 6.94 13.63 7.40
CA GLN A 38 8.41 13.52 7.45
C GLN A 38 8.99 12.64 6.33
N GLN A 39 8.20 11.73 5.78
CA GLN A 39 8.65 10.72 4.81
C GLN A 39 7.65 10.63 3.65
N PRO A 40 7.52 11.68 2.81
CA PRO A 40 6.48 11.75 1.79
C PRO A 40 6.55 10.61 0.75
N PHE A 41 7.73 10.01 0.57
CA PHE A 41 7.95 8.93 -0.40
C PHE A 41 8.19 7.55 0.23
N HIS A 42 7.82 7.35 1.50
CA HIS A 42 7.92 6.01 2.09
C HIS A 42 7.02 5.00 1.37
N ALA A 43 7.52 3.78 1.26
CA ALA A 43 6.85 2.70 0.56
C ALA A 43 6.28 1.68 1.56
N VAL A 44 5.21 1.00 1.15
CA VAL A 44 4.60 -0.10 1.90
C VAL A 44 4.39 -1.30 0.98
N SER A 45 4.52 -2.50 1.53
CA SER A 45 4.08 -3.73 0.85
C SER A 45 3.08 -4.48 1.73
N ILE A 46 2.26 -5.33 1.12
CA ILE A 46 1.28 -6.12 1.87
C ILE A 46 1.88 -7.48 2.19
N ARG A 47 2.07 -7.76 3.48
CA ARG A 47 2.42 -9.07 4.01
C ARG A 47 1.16 -9.91 4.18
N ARG A 48 1.19 -11.08 3.55
CA ARG A 48 0.15 -12.11 3.62
C ARG A 48 0.10 -12.68 5.04
N GLY A 49 -1.11 -12.77 5.60
CA GLY A 49 -1.37 -13.59 6.79
C GLY A 49 -1.43 -15.09 6.46
N LYS A 50 -1.71 -15.94 7.45
CA LYS A 50 -1.78 -17.40 7.25
C LYS A 50 -2.84 -17.80 6.21
N LYS A 51 -3.97 -17.10 6.21
CA LYS A 51 -5.05 -17.24 5.22
C LYS A 51 -5.11 -15.99 4.35
N ALA A 52 -4.34 -15.96 3.27
CA ALA A 52 -4.34 -14.84 2.33
C ALA A 52 -5.39 -15.05 1.22
N CYS A 53 -6.24 -14.05 1.00
CA CYS A 53 -7.21 -14.01 -0.10
C CYS A 53 -6.51 -13.91 -1.46
N ALA A 54 -7.22 -14.28 -2.53
CA ALA A 54 -6.68 -14.29 -3.89
C ALA A 54 -6.13 -12.91 -4.32
N ALA A 55 -6.83 -11.83 -3.94
CA ALA A 55 -6.43 -10.46 -4.25
C ALA A 55 -5.04 -10.12 -3.68
N VAL A 56 -4.74 -10.47 -2.42
CA VAL A 56 -3.41 -10.21 -1.82
C VAL A 56 -2.34 -11.09 -2.46
N ARG A 57 -2.68 -12.28 -2.95
CA ARG A 57 -1.72 -13.15 -3.67
C ARG A 57 -1.30 -12.55 -5.01
N GLN A 58 -2.21 -11.90 -5.72
CA GLN A 58 -1.93 -11.27 -7.01
C GLN A 58 -1.01 -10.05 -6.88
N ILE A 59 -1.24 -9.21 -5.88
CA ILE A 59 -0.41 -8.00 -5.64
C ILE A 59 0.77 -8.25 -4.69
N GLY A 60 1.02 -9.52 -4.34
CA GLY A 60 2.06 -9.91 -3.40
C GLY A 60 3.45 -9.55 -3.91
N GLY A 61 4.26 -8.92 -3.05
CA GLY A 61 5.64 -8.53 -3.39
C GLY A 61 5.76 -7.17 -4.09
N GLN A 62 4.65 -6.56 -4.51
CA GLN A 62 4.64 -5.19 -4.99
C GLN A 62 4.81 -4.21 -3.83
N ARG A 63 5.47 -3.09 -4.12
CA ARG A 63 5.59 -1.94 -3.22
C ARG A 63 4.73 -0.81 -3.75
N PHE A 64 3.98 -0.21 -2.85
CA PHE A 64 3.15 0.95 -3.12
C PHE A 64 3.73 2.14 -2.38
N LEU A 65 3.54 3.34 -2.90
CA LEU A 65 3.66 4.52 -2.06
C LEU A 65 2.60 4.44 -0.98
N ALA A 66 2.90 4.87 0.25
CA ALA A 66 1.95 4.76 1.35
C ALA A 66 0.62 5.47 1.08
N SER A 67 0.65 6.58 0.33
CA SER A 67 -0.54 7.32 -0.10
C SER A 67 -1.46 6.55 -1.06
N ASP A 68 -0.87 5.63 -1.82
CA ASP A 68 -1.48 4.94 -2.96
C ASP A 68 -1.78 3.47 -2.63
N ALA A 69 -1.35 3.02 -1.45
CA ALA A 69 -1.55 1.66 -1.00
C ALA A 69 -3.04 1.33 -0.87
N PRO A 70 -3.51 0.19 -1.40
CA PRO A 70 -4.90 -0.20 -1.28
C PRO A 70 -5.20 -0.52 0.18
N ARG A 71 -6.39 -0.12 0.65
CA ARG A 71 -6.83 -0.34 2.03
C ARG A 71 -6.94 -1.84 2.35
N LEU A 72 -6.58 -2.21 3.57
CA LEU A 72 -6.79 -3.56 4.10
C LEU A 72 -8.01 -3.57 5.03
N PRO A 73 -8.91 -4.57 4.91
CA PRO A 73 -8.92 -5.67 3.95
C PRO A 73 -9.14 -5.21 2.51
N LEU A 74 -8.54 -5.91 1.52
CA LEU A 74 -8.76 -5.59 0.12
C LEU A 74 -10.25 -5.74 -0.25
N ARG A 75 -10.72 -4.96 -1.22
CA ARG A 75 -12.07 -5.12 -1.77
C ARG A 75 -12.25 -6.56 -2.28
N GLY A 76 -13.31 -7.23 -1.84
CA GLY A 76 -13.57 -8.63 -2.18
C GLY A 76 -12.74 -9.65 -1.39
N CYS A 77 -12.17 -9.27 -0.23
CA CYS A 77 -11.57 -10.25 0.68
C CYS A 77 -12.64 -11.18 1.25
N ASP A 78 -12.48 -12.47 0.97
CA ASP A 78 -13.34 -13.59 1.40
C ASP A 78 -12.92 -14.19 2.75
N VAL A 79 -11.78 -13.74 3.30
CA VAL A 79 -11.20 -14.24 4.54
C VAL A 79 -11.60 -13.37 5.73
N ASP A 80 -12.26 -13.98 6.71
CA ASP A 80 -12.61 -13.38 8.00
C ASP A 80 -12.11 -14.25 9.18
N PRO A 81 -11.28 -13.72 10.12
CA PRO A 81 -10.66 -12.40 10.11
C PRO A 81 -9.48 -12.32 9.13
N CYS A 82 -9.41 -11.20 8.39
CA CYS A 82 -8.27 -10.93 7.52
C CYS A 82 -7.01 -10.65 8.36
N GLN A 83 -5.92 -11.40 8.08
CA GLN A 83 -4.66 -11.30 8.84
C GLN A 83 -3.55 -10.56 8.08
N CYS A 84 -3.86 -9.92 6.96
CA CYS A 84 -2.87 -9.22 6.14
C CYS A 84 -2.43 -7.91 6.83
N ARG A 85 -1.16 -7.54 6.66
CA ARG A 85 -0.55 -6.37 7.31
C ARG A 85 0.32 -5.59 6.33
N TYR A 86 0.50 -4.29 6.56
CA TYR A 86 1.51 -3.53 5.84
C TYR A 86 2.90 -3.78 6.45
N ALA A 87 3.89 -3.93 5.59
CA ALA A 87 5.30 -3.79 5.92
C ALA A 87 5.79 -2.47 5.35
N HIS A 88 6.31 -1.60 6.22
CA HIS A 88 6.81 -0.27 5.87
C HIS A 88 8.27 -0.35 5.42
N PHE A 89 8.64 0.53 4.50
CA PHE A 89 9.98 0.73 3.98
C PHE A 89 10.23 2.23 3.95
N ASP A 90 11.25 2.66 4.68
CA ASP A 90 11.65 4.05 4.74
C ASP A 90 12.20 4.51 3.38
N ASP A 91 12.05 5.80 3.08
CA ASP A 91 12.69 6.35 1.90
C ASP A 91 14.20 6.42 2.14
N ARG A 92 14.96 5.64 1.38
CA ARG A 92 16.44 5.62 1.44
C ARG A 92 17.10 6.92 0.97
N ARG A 93 16.33 7.91 0.56
CA ARG A 93 16.84 9.24 0.20
C ARG A 93 17.10 10.02 1.50
N GLU A 94 18.21 9.71 2.14
CA GLU A 94 18.63 10.38 3.38
C GLU A 94 19.16 11.79 3.12
N ASP A 95 19.67 12.06 1.92
CA ASP A 95 20.33 13.33 1.60
C ASP A 95 19.88 13.91 0.27
N GLU A 96 19.95 15.24 0.20
CA GLU A 96 20.03 16.04 -1.02
C GLU A 96 21.38 15.84 -1.76
N ARG A 97 21.92 14.61 -1.74
CA ARG A 97 23.24 14.20 -2.29
C ARG A 97 23.43 14.53 -3.77
N ARG A 98 22.37 14.91 -4.46
CA ARG A 98 22.45 15.38 -5.84
C ARG A 98 23.03 16.77 -5.94
N GLN A 99 22.89 17.68 -4.98
CA GLN A 99 23.41 19.03 -5.17
C GLN A 99 24.95 19.08 -5.17
N ILE A 100 25.60 18.58 -4.11
CA ILE A 100 27.06 18.69 -3.95
C ILE A 100 27.81 17.88 -5.02
N HIS A 101 27.38 16.65 -5.28
CA HIS A 101 28.03 15.80 -6.28
C HIS A 101 27.56 16.04 -7.71
N ALA A 102 26.50 16.82 -7.97
CA ALA A 102 26.12 17.12 -9.35
C ALA A 102 27.05 18.15 -9.97
N LEU A 103 27.57 19.12 -9.21
CA LEU A 103 28.64 20.02 -9.69
C LEU A 103 29.90 19.20 -10.03
N GLN A 104 30.33 18.34 -9.10
CA GLN A 104 31.54 17.53 -9.30
C GLN A 104 31.42 16.48 -10.41
N ARG A 105 30.19 16.00 -10.68
CA ARG A 105 29.90 15.07 -11.78
C ARG A 105 29.46 15.75 -13.08
N GLY A 106 29.48 17.09 -13.14
CA GLY A 106 29.16 17.87 -14.34
C GLY A 106 27.70 17.82 -14.79
N PHE A 107 26.77 17.52 -13.87
CA PHE A 107 25.32 17.51 -14.14
C PHE A 107 24.65 18.88 -13.96
N ILE A 108 25.37 19.85 -13.38
CA ILE A 108 24.97 21.26 -13.29
C ILE A 108 26.16 22.10 -13.72
N ASP A 109 25.90 23.12 -14.52
CA ASP A 109 26.93 24.07 -14.93
C ASP A 109 27.41 24.87 -13.73
N ALA A 110 28.72 24.90 -13.51
CA ALA A 110 29.32 25.80 -12.56
C ALA A 110 28.97 27.25 -12.93
N VAL A 111 28.79 28.12 -11.94
CA VAL A 111 28.51 29.54 -12.18
C VAL A 111 29.63 30.12 -13.05
N GLY A 112 29.27 30.57 -14.26
CA GLY A 112 30.21 31.09 -15.27
C GLY A 112 30.54 30.14 -16.43
N ASN A 113 30.10 28.87 -16.39
CA ASN A 113 30.13 28.01 -17.57
C ASN A 113 29.05 28.48 -18.56
N ARG A 114 29.47 28.96 -19.72
CA ARG A 114 28.58 29.13 -20.89
C ARG A 114 28.61 27.86 -21.71
N GLU A 115 27.45 27.36 -22.13
CA GLU A 115 27.34 26.23 -23.06
C GLU A 115 28.16 26.55 -24.31
N ARG A 116 29.26 25.82 -24.51
CA ARG A 116 30.16 25.98 -25.66
C ARG A 116 29.89 24.96 -26.75
N ARG A 117 28.90 24.09 -26.55
CA ARG A 117 28.49 23.10 -27.54
C ARG A 117 27.76 23.87 -28.65
N VAL A 118 28.48 24.13 -29.74
CA VAL A 118 27.88 24.57 -30.99
C VAL A 118 26.99 23.44 -31.45
N GLU A 119 25.68 23.68 -31.49
CA GLU A 119 24.68 22.71 -31.89
C GLU A 119 25.04 22.15 -33.27
N ARG A 120 25.55 20.92 -33.29
CA ARG A 120 25.47 20.07 -34.47
C ARG A 120 24.59 18.92 -34.09
N GLU A 121 23.28 19.16 -34.19
CA GLU A 121 22.26 18.15 -34.02
C GLU A 121 22.52 17.00 -35.00
N ARG A 122 23.09 15.89 -34.49
CA ARG A 122 23.33 14.67 -35.28
C ARG A 122 22.08 13.80 -35.42
N ARG A 123 20.95 14.23 -34.87
CA ARG A 123 19.65 13.55 -34.90
C ARG A 123 18.61 14.36 -35.67
N ARG A 124 19.01 15.04 -36.74
CA ARG A 124 18.03 15.41 -37.76
C ARG A 124 17.48 14.08 -38.28
N SER A 125 16.29 13.72 -37.81
CA SER A 125 15.54 12.61 -38.37
C SER A 125 15.47 12.88 -39.86
N VAL A 126 16.01 11.96 -40.66
CA VAL A 126 15.82 12.02 -42.11
C VAL A 126 14.31 11.96 -42.29
N GLU A 127 13.70 13.07 -42.70
CA GLU A 127 12.31 13.05 -43.15
C GLU A 127 12.30 12.14 -44.38
N PHE A 128 11.59 11.01 -44.25
CA PHE A 128 11.29 10.16 -45.40
C PHE A 128 10.24 10.90 -46.23
N ALA A 129 10.66 11.39 -47.40
CA ALA A 129 9.79 11.82 -48.48
C ALA A 129 9.58 10.67 -49.46
#